data_AF-E4VP28-F1
#
_entry.id   AF-E4VP28-F1
#
_cell.length_a   1.000
_cell.length_b   1.000
_cell.length_c   1.000
_cell.angle_alpha   90.00
_cell.angle_beta   90.00
_cell.angle_gamma   90.00
#
_symmetry.space_group_name_H-M   'P 1'
#
loop_
_entity.id
_entity.type
_entity.pdbx_description
1 polymer ?
#
loop_
_entity_poly.entity_id
_entity_poly.type
_entity_poly.pdbx_seq_one_letter_code
_entity_poly.pdbx_strand_id
1 'polypeptide(L)' 'MNYFKLYIVYAIGICMINMIENHGCYPIDKNNKNYFLCHLKEKENRCIKKCTDICAVDHGYCFTTVCYCGND' A
#
# COMPACT_ATOMS: atom_id res chain seq x y z
N MET A 1 -4.92 -0.85 23.84
CA MET A 1 -4.83 0.05 22.67
C MET A 1 -5.65 -0.58 21.55
N ASN A 2 -6.75 0.05 21.12
CA ASN A 2 -7.54 -0.41 19.98
C ASN A 2 -6.94 0.19 18.71
N TYR A 3 -6.39 -0.67 17.85
CA TYR A 3 -5.80 -0.28 16.57
C TYR A 3 -6.93 -0.17 15.54
N PHE A 4 -7.31 1.04 15.15
CA PHE A 4 -8.32 1.23 14.10
C PHE A 4 -7.65 1.19 12.72
N LYS A 5 -8.03 0.21 11.90
CA LYS A 5 -7.59 0.08 10.50
C LYS A 5 -8.75 0.40 9.59
N LEU A 6 -8.55 1.31 8.63
CA LEU A 6 -9.55 1.63 7.61
C LEU A 6 -9.19 0.94 6.30
N TYR A 7 -10.16 0.26 5.70
CA TYR A 7 -9.99 -0.42 4.42
C TYR A 7 -10.88 0.24 3.38
N ILE A 8 -10.27 0.83 2.35
CA ILE A 8 -10.99 1.34 1.19
C ILE A 8 -10.88 0.29 0.09
N VAL A 9 -12.02 -0.26 -0.34
CA VAL A 9 -12.07 -1.32 -1.34
C VAL A 9 -12.30 -0.71 -2.72
N TYR A 10 -11.32 -0.86 -3.60
CA TYR A 10 -11.40 -0.45 -5.00
C TYR A 10 -11.74 -1.66 -5.89
N ALA A 11 -12.03 -1.41 -7.17
CA ALA A 11 -12.31 -2.48 -8.13
C ALA A 11 -11.14 -3.47 -8.26
N ILE A 12 -9.91 -2.96 -8.15
CA ILE A 12 -8.66 -3.66 -8.47
C ILE A 12 -7.78 -3.99 -7.25
N GLY A 13 -8.14 -3.56 -6.05
CA GLY A 13 -7.37 -3.80 -4.83
C GLY A 13 -8.02 -3.21 -3.59
N ILE A 14 -7.37 -3.37 -2.44
CA ILE A 14 -7.78 -2.79 -1.16
C ILE A 14 -6.66 -1.85 -0.70
N CYS A 15 -7.03 -0.62 -0.37
CA CYS A 15 -6.11 0.34 0.23
C CYS A 15 -6.31 0.34 1.76
N MET A 16 -5.34 -0.15 2.51
CA MET A 16 -5.39 -0.18 3.98
C MET A 16 -4.69 1.05 4.56
N ILE A 17 -5.45 1.93 5.18
CA ILE A 17 -4.94 3.13 5.85
C ILE A 17 -4.70 2.79 7.32
N ASN A 18 -3.46 2.97 7.78
CA ASN A 18 -3.10 2.82 9.19
C ASN A 18 -3.26 4.18 9.88
N MET A 19 -4.33 4.38 10.65
CA MET A 19 -4.62 5.69 11.27
C MET A 19 -3.64 6.11 12.40
N ILE A 20 -2.67 5.25 12.75
CA ILE A 20 -1.63 5.54 13.75
C ILE A 20 -0.41 6.18 13.09
N GLU A 21 -0.13 5.83 11.83
CA GLU A 21 0.93 6.41 11.01
C GLU A 21 0.27 7.38 10.05
N ASN A 22 0.21 8.65 10.45
CA ASN A 22 -0.64 9.67 9.85
C ASN A 22 -0.38 10.02 8.36
N HIS A 23 0.41 9.24 7.60
CA HIS A 23 0.82 9.61 6.24
C HIS A 23 1.01 8.44 5.26
N GLY A 24 0.28 7.32 5.40
CA GLY A 24 0.27 6.36 4.30
C GLY A 24 -0.64 5.15 4.43
N CYS A 25 -0.58 4.33 3.39
CA CYS A 25 -1.47 3.21 3.18
C CYS A 25 -0.77 2.05 2.48
N TYR A 26 -1.26 0.84 2.71
CA TYR A 26 -0.74 -0.37 2.11
C TYR A 26 -1.69 -0.85 1.01
N PRO A 27 -1.21 -1.03 -0.23
CA PRO A 27 -1.99 -1.69 -1.25
C PRO A 27 -2.01 -3.19 -0.95
N ILE A 28 -3.21 -3.78 -0.97
CA ILE A 28 -3.48 -5.19 -0.71
C ILE A 28 -4.21 -5.76 -1.93
N ASP A 29 -3.82 -6.96 -2.35
CA ASP A 29 -4.50 -7.66 -3.43
C ASP A 29 -5.89 -8.11 -2.97
N LYS A 30 -6.93 -7.75 -3.72
CA LYS A 30 -8.33 -8.03 -3.36
C LYS A 30 -8.67 -9.53 -3.40
N ASN A 31 -7.99 -10.31 -4.24
CA ASN A 31 -8.31 -11.71 -4.47
C ASN A 31 -7.74 -12.59 -3.36
N ASN A 32 -6.48 -12.36 -2.97
CA ASN A 32 -5.79 -13.18 -1.98
C ASN A 32 -5.61 -12.51 -0.61
N LYS A 33 -5.99 -11.22 -0.49
CA LYS A 33 -5.87 -10.41 0.74
C LYS A 33 -4.43 -10.28 1.27
N ASN A 34 -3.42 -10.49 0.42
CA ASN A 34 -2.01 -10.35 0.77
C ASN A 34 -1.45 -8.99 0.37
N TYR A 35 -0.41 -8.56 1.09
CA TYR A 35 0.39 -7.39 0.74
C TYR A 35 1.22 -7.63 -0.53
N PHE A 36 1.46 -6.58 -1.30
CA PHE A 36 2.42 -6.65 -2.40
C PHE A 36 3.84 -6.65 -1.85
N LEU A 37 4.52 -7.79 -1.99
CA LEU A 37 5.91 -7.92 -1.61
C LEU A 37 6.84 -7.17 -2.59
N CYS A 38 7.92 -6.63 -2.04
CA CYS A 38 8.98 -5.97 -2.78
C CYS A 38 10.33 -6.29 -2.15
N HIS A 39 11.40 -6.24 -2.94
CA HIS A 39 12.78 -6.47 -2.49
C HIS A 39 13.62 -5.25 -2.84
N LEU A 40 14.61 -4.92 -2.00
CA LEU A 40 15.49 -3.73 -2.13
C LEU A 40 16.15 -3.55 -3.52
N LYS A 41 16.27 -4.61 -4.32
CA LYS A 41 16.83 -4.55 -5.69
C LYS A 41 15.77 -4.46 -6.80
N GLU A 42 14.50 -4.71 -6.50
CA GLU A 42 13.38 -4.71 -7.46
C GLU A 42 12.41 -3.56 -7.22
N LYS A 43 12.80 -2.42 -7.81
CA LYS A 43 11.99 -1.32 -8.37
C LYS A 43 10.86 -0.77 -7.48
N GLU A 44 11.12 0.42 -6.95
CA GLU A 44 10.10 1.41 -6.55
C GLU A 44 8.96 1.53 -7.58
N ASN A 45 9.25 1.45 -8.89
CA ASN A 45 8.22 1.48 -9.95
C ASN A 45 7.10 0.45 -9.77
N ARG A 46 7.38 -0.73 -9.19
CA ARG A 46 6.32 -1.73 -8.93
C ARG A 46 5.39 -1.24 -7.81
N CYS A 47 5.95 -0.67 -6.75
CA CYS A 47 5.16 -0.14 -5.64
C CYS A 47 4.42 1.13 -6.05
N ILE A 48 5.06 2.07 -6.77
CA ILE A 48 4.41 3.25 -7.36
C ILE A 48 3.21 2.82 -8.20
N LYS A 49 3.39 1.86 -9.13
CA LYS A 49 2.28 1.37 -9.95
C LYS A 49 1.13 0.82 -9.11
N LYS A 50 1.42 0.01 -8.07
CA LYS A 50 0.38 -0.53 -7.18
C LYS A 50 -0.31 0.57 -6.37
N CYS A 51 0.41 1.60 -5.96
CA CYS A 51 -0.14 2.75 -5.26
C CYS A 51 -1.05 3.58 -6.15
N THR A 52 -0.64 3.87 -7.39
CA THR A 52 -1.46 4.59 -8.37
C THR A 52 -2.70 3.77 -8.72
N ASP A 53 -2.53 2.49 -9.04
CA ASP A 53 -3.62 1.60 -9.42
C ASP A 53 -4.63 1.43 -8.25
N ILE A 54 -4.18 1.08 -7.04
CA ILE A 54 -5.06 0.62 -5.96
C ILE A 54 -5.46 1.74 -4.99
N CYS A 55 -4.55 2.66 -4.70
CA CYS A 55 -4.76 3.70 -3.70
C CYS A 55 -4.98 5.09 -4.33
N ALA A 56 -4.87 5.23 -5.65
CA ALA A 56 -4.89 6.52 -6.37
C ALA A 56 -3.85 7.52 -5.83
N VAL A 57 -2.66 7.01 -5.48
CA VAL A 57 -1.52 7.80 -4.97
C VAL A 57 -0.32 7.57 -5.88
N ASP A 58 0.33 8.63 -6.34
CA ASP A 58 1.47 8.56 -7.27
C ASP A 58 2.84 8.36 -6.60
N HIS A 59 2.83 8.15 -5.30
CA HIS A 59 4.00 7.89 -4.48
C HIS A 59 3.90 6.49 -3.87
N GLY A 60 4.95 5.69 -4.06
CA GLY A 60 5.02 4.35 -3.53
C GLY A 60 6.46 3.87 -3.42
N TYR A 61 6.83 3.33 -2.27
CA TYR A 61 8.17 2.80 -2.03
C TYR A 61 8.10 1.42 -1.37
N CYS A 62 9.24 0.73 -1.38
CA CYS A 62 9.38 -0.55 -0.71
C CYS A 62 9.75 -0.32 0.76
N PHE A 63 8.78 -0.46 1.67
CA PHE A 63 9.05 -0.38 3.10
C PHE A 63 9.36 -1.77 3.65
N THR A 64 10.61 -2.00 4.04
CA THR A 64 11.16 -3.31 4.46
C THR A 64 11.06 -4.39 3.37
N THR A 65 9.89 -4.99 3.21
CA THR A 65 9.57 -6.07 2.26
C THR A 65 8.19 -5.93 1.61
N VAL A 66 7.46 -4.85 1.91
CA VAL A 66 6.10 -4.62 1.41
C VAL A 66 5.99 -3.25 0.75
N CYS A 67 5.16 -3.14 -0.28
CA CYS A 67 4.85 -1.85 -0.88
C CYS A 67 4.07 -0.98 0.10
N TYR A 68 4.48 0.29 0.18
CA TYR A 68 3.84 1.32 0.99
C TYR A 68 3.59 2.55 0.12
N CYS A 69 2.39 3.11 0.24
CA CYS A 69 1.96 4.31 -0.46
C CYS A 69 1.85 5.44 0.56
N GLY A 70 2.82 6.34 0.57
CA GLY A 70 2.84 7.49 1.46
C GLY A 70 3.09 8.77 0.67
N ASN A 71 2.66 9.90 1.22
CA ASN A 71 3.23 11.18 0.80
C ASN A 71 4.58 11.33 1.51
N ASP A 72 5.61 11.70 0.75
CA ASP A 72 6.87 12.21 1.30
C ASP A 72 6.61 13.42 2.22
#